data_AF-A0A212C6A1-F1
#
_entry.id   AF-A0A212C6A1-F1
#
_cell.length_a   1.000
_cell.length_b   1.000
_cell.length_c   1.000
_cell.angle_alpha   90.00
_cell.angle_beta   90.00
_cell.angle_gamma   90.00
#
_symmetry.space_group_name_H-M   'P 1'
#
loop_
_entity.id
_entity.type
_entity.pdbx_description
1 polymer ?
#
loop_
_entity_poly.entity_id
_entity_poly.type
_entity_poly.pdbx_seq_one_letter_code
_entity_poly.pdbx_strand_id
1 'polypeptide(L)'
;MRNCYSFLIKTNKQTYSPEPNNLKARNSFGYNGLIHYKKVGVELVTDSKAAMIQPEQTGHFLRRTTINKNAGATLSSIWRQNKYRTRLCRPAVCRVSAIQCG
;
A
#
# COMPACT_ATOMS: atom_id res chain seq x y z
N MET A 1 -17.80 -3.96 -1.99
CA MET A 1 -18.09 -2.88 -1.03
C MET A 1 -17.93 -1.54 -1.74
N ARG A 2 -18.97 -0.69 -1.78
CA ARG A 2 -18.91 0.58 -2.54
C ARG A 2 -19.55 1.79 -1.85
N ASN A 3 -20.59 1.60 -1.04
CA ASN A 3 -21.38 2.73 -0.54
C ASN A 3 -21.62 2.71 0.98
N CYS A 4 -21.61 1.54 1.62
CA CYS A 4 -21.92 1.36 3.04
C CYS A 4 -20.77 0.60 3.73
N TYR A 5 -19.61 1.23 3.83
CA TYR A 5 -18.41 0.65 4.44
C TYR A 5 -17.80 1.64 5.43
N SER A 6 -17.30 1.15 6.57
CA SER A 6 -16.93 1.99 7.71
C SER A 6 -15.77 2.93 7.46
N PHE A 7 -14.84 2.61 6.54
CA PHE A 7 -13.72 3.51 6.24
C PHE A 7 -14.03 4.41 5.02
N LEU A 8 -15.27 4.48 4.56
CA LEU A 8 -15.64 5.37 3.47
C LEU A 8 -15.81 6.81 3.98
N ILE A 9 -14.98 7.73 3.48
CA ILE A 9 -15.09 9.15 3.80
C ILE A 9 -15.56 9.90 2.56
N LYS A 10 -16.68 10.61 2.68
CA LYS A 10 -17.24 11.48 1.63
C LYS A 10 -17.07 12.93 2.06
N THR A 11 -16.26 13.70 1.33
CA THR A 11 -16.00 15.11 1.63
C THR A 11 -15.71 15.87 0.33
N ASN A 12 -16.07 17.16 0.25
CA ASN A 12 -15.73 18.06 -0.86
C ASN A 12 -15.93 17.45 -2.27
N LYS A 13 -17.09 16.81 -2.51
CA LYS A 13 -17.44 16.10 -3.76
C LYS A 13 -16.45 14.98 -4.17
N GLN A 14 -15.60 14.54 -3.25
CA GLN A 14 -14.64 13.45 -3.41
C GLN A 14 -14.95 12.31 -2.42
N THR A 15 -14.39 11.14 -2.71
CA THR A 15 -14.59 9.95 -1.88
C THR A 15 -13.26 9.25 -1.63
N TYR A 16 -12.91 9.16 -0.36
CA TYR A 16 -11.68 8.56 0.13
C TYR A 16 -11.98 7.27 0.89
N SER A 17 -10.95 6.45 0.98
CA SER A 17 -11.01 5.15 1.64
C SER A 17 -9.67 4.91 2.36
N PRO A 18 -9.48 5.41 3.59
CA PRO A 18 -8.32 5.14 4.45
C PRO A 18 -8.26 3.68 4.95
N GLU A 19 -8.54 2.71 4.09
CA GLU A 19 -8.42 1.30 4.41
C GLU A 19 -6.95 0.92 4.53
N PRO A 20 -6.60 -0.03 5.43
CA PRO A 20 -5.26 -0.59 5.46
C PRO A 20 -4.91 -1.20 4.10
N ASN A 21 -3.66 -1.03 3.67
CA ASN A 21 -3.13 -1.47 2.37
C ASN A 21 -3.72 -0.77 1.13
N ASN A 22 -4.46 0.35 1.26
CA ASN A 22 -4.84 1.17 0.12
C ASN A 22 -3.73 2.18 -0.23
N LEU A 23 -2.99 1.94 -1.31
CA LEU A 23 -1.83 2.76 -1.71
C LEU A 23 -2.16 4.21 -2.11
N LYS A 24 -3.42 4.53 -2.44
CA LYS A 24 -3.83 5.87 -2.87
C LYS A 24 -4.89 6.52 -1.99
N ALA A 25 -5.37 5.82 -0.95
CA ALA A 25 -6.49 6.24 -0.11
C ALA A 25 -7.77 6.64 -0.91
N ARG A 26 -7.93 6.12 -2.13
CA ARG A 26 -9.11 6.38 -2.98
C ARG A 26 -10.11 5.25 -2.85
N ASN A 27 -11.40 5.58 -2.83
CA ASN A 27 -12.45 4.58 -3.00
C ASN A 27 -12.44 4.08 -4.46
N SER A 28 -11.66 3.06 -4.73
CA SER A 28 -11.55 2.44 -6.04
C SER A 28 -11.32 0.95 -5.88
N PHE A 29 -12.00 0.15 -6.69
CA PHE A 29 -11.80 -1.29 -6.71
C PHE A 29 -10.34 -1.66 -6.98
N GLY A 30 -9.62 -0.90 -7.83
CA GLY A 30 -8.24 -1.21 -8.19
C GLY A 30 -7.23 -1.06 -7.05
N TYR A 31 -7.54 -0.28 -6.02
CA TYR A 31 -6.65 0.03 -4.89
C TYR A 31 -7.13 -0.50 -3.55
N ASN A 32 -8.32 -1.11 -3.50
CA ASN A 32 -8.88 -1.65 -2.26
C ASN A 32 -8.01 -2.80 -1.73
N GLY A 33 -7.55 -2.67 -0.48
CA GLY A 33 -6.68 -3.65 0.18
C GLY A 33 -7.41 -4.76 0.93
N LEU A 34 -8.73 -4.68 1.07
CA LEU A 34 -9.54 -5.66 1.81
C LEU A 34 -10.17 -6.70 0.89
N ILE A 35 -10.55 -6.32 -0.32
CA ILE A 35 -11.26 -7.18 -1.27
C ILE A 35 -10.31 -8.09 -2.06
N HIS A 36 -9.12 -7.59 -2.40
CA HIS A 36 -8.20 -8.32 -3.28
C HIS A 36 -7.34 -9.31 -2.49
N TYR A 37 -7.31 -10.57 -2.94
CA TYR A 37 -6.38 -11.58 -2.46
C TYR A 37 -4.93 -11.10 -2.61
N LYS A 38 -4.59 -10.63 -3.82
CA LYS A 38 -3.27 -10.05 -4.11
C LYS A 38 -3.24 -8.58 -3.73
N LYS A 39 -2.82 -8.26 -2.51
CA LYS A 39 -2.70 -6.88 -2.01
C LYS A 39 -1.25 -6.50 -1.75
N VAL A 40 -0.97 -5.20 -1.85
CA VAL A 40 0.33 -4.61 -1.53
C VAL A 40 0.07 -3.34 -0.73
N GLY A 41 0.57 -3.33 0.50
CA GLY A 41 0.58 -2.16 1.36
C GLY A 41 2.01 -1.63 1.54
N VAL A 42 2.08 -0.36 1.93
CA VAL A 42 3.31 0.27 2.41
C VAL A 42 2.96 1.02 3.68
N GLU A 43 3.71 0.76 4.74
CA GLU A 43 3.63 1.45 6.02
C GLU A 43 4.98 2.07 6.37
N LEU A 44 4.94 3.18 7.09
CA LEU A 44 6.10 3.75 7.76
C LEU A 44 6.36 2.92 9.03
N VAL A 45 7.61 2.49 9.23
CA VAL A 45 8.02 1.79 10.46
C VAL A 45 8.66 2.77 11.42
N THR A 46 9.53 3.62 10.90
CA THR A 46 10.26 4.71 11.58
C THR A 46 10.63 5.73 10.52
N ASP A 47 10.95 6.98 10.85
CA ASP A 47 11.19 8.08 9.91
C ASP A 47 12.14 7.73 8.73
N SER A 48 13.06 6.78 8.92
CA SER A 48 14.02 6.32 7.90
C SER A 48 13.71 4.97 7.23
N LYS A 49 12.61 4.28 7.58
CA LYS A 49 12.35 2.89 7.16
C LYS A 49 10.91 2.64 6.73
N ALA A 50 10.77 1.98 5.59
CA ALA A 50 9.48 1.53 5.07
C ALA A 50 9.30 0.01 5.26
N ALA A 51 8.07 -0.41 5.53
CA ALA A 51 7.67 -1.81 5.47
C ALA A 51 6.73 -2.03 4.28
N MET A 52 7.01 -3.08 3.52
CA MET A 52 6.10 -3.58 2.51
C MET A 52 5.22 -4.67 3.13
N ILE A 53 3.91 -4.59 2.90
CA ILE A 53 2.93 -5.54 3.41
C ILE A 53 2.36 -6.32 2.25
N GLN A 54 2.41 -7.64 2.34
CA GLN A 54 1.93 -8.57 1.34
C GLN A 54 1.13 -9.69 2.02
N PRO A 55 0.19 -10.34 1.32
CA PRO A 55 -0.42 -11.56 1.84
C PRO A 55 0.65 -12.65 2.01
N GLU A 56 0.51 -13.45 3.07
CA GLU A 56 1.26 -14.68 3.22
C GLU A 56 0.86 -15.71 2.15
N GLN A 57 1.76 -16.62 1.78
CA GLN A 57 1.47 -17.63 0.75
C GLN A 57 0.43 -18.65 1.21
N THR A 58 0.32 -18.86 2.53
CA THR A 58 -0.53 -19.89 3.14
C THR A 58 -1.33 -19.26 4.28
N GLY A 59 -2.46 -18.62 3.98
CA GLY A 59 -3.41 -18.15 5.00
C GLY A 59 -3.99 -16.76 4.75
N HIS A 60 -4.73 -16.27 5.75
CA HIS A 60 -5.35 -14.94 5.75
C HIS A 60 -4.43 -13.84 6.30
N PHE A 61 -3.23 -14.22 6.78
CA PHE A 61 -2.30 -13.34 7.47
C PHE A 61 -1.50 -12.47 6.51
N LEU A 62 -1.07 -11.32 7.02
CA LEU A 62 -0.26 -10.35 6.31
C LEU A 62 1.20 -10.53 6.70
N ARG A 63 2.06 -10.77 5.71
CA ARG A 63 3.51 -10.75 5.87
C ARG A 63 4.03 -9.33 5.73
N ARG A 64 4.70 -8.85 6.78
CA ARG A 64 5.40 -7.56 6.79
C ARG A 64 6.88 -7.78 6.49
N THR A 65 7.40 -7.12 5.47
CA THR A 65 8.83 -7.12 5.12
C THR A 65 9.39 -5.73 5.31
N THR A 66 10.23 -5.54 6.32
CA THR A 66 10.91 -4.27 6.59
C THR A 66 12.09 -4.10 5.67
N ILE A 67 12.21 -2.95 5.02
CA ILE A 67 13.31 -2.61 4.14
C ILE A 67 14.11 -1.50 4.82
N ASN A 68 15.28 -1.87 5.35
CA ASN A 68 16.22 -0.94 5.96
C ASN A 68 17.35 -0.67 4.96
N LYS A 69 17.12 0.24 4.02
CA LYS A 69 18.10 0.68 3.01
C LYS A 69 17.97 2.18 2.80
N ASN A 70 18.96 2.79 2.15
CA ASN A 70 18.85 4.17 1.70
C ASN A 70 17.66 4.38 0.74
N ALA A 71 17.24 5.62 0.52
CA ALA A 71 16.01 5.94 -0.22
C ALA A 71 15.97 5.30 -1.62
N GLY A 72 17.02 5.51 -2.42
CA GLY A 72 17.11 4.99 -3.78
C GLY A 72 17.07 3.45 -3.84
N ALA A 73 17.79 2.78 -2.94
CA ALA A 73 17.79 1.32 -2.85
C ALA A 73 16.45 0.76 -2.35
N THR A 74 15.75 1.48 -1.47
CA THR A 74 14.40 1.12 -1.01
C THR A 74 13.40 1.17 -2.15
N LEU A 75 13.33 2.28 -2.90
CA LEU A 75 12.44 2.41 -4.06
C LEU A 75 12.72 1.33 -5.12
N SER A 76 14.01 1.10 -5.42
CA SER A 76 14.44 0.07 -6.37
C SER A 76 14.06 -1.34 -5.90
N SER A 77 14.20 -1.62 -4.60
CA SER A 77 13.82 -2.92 -4.04
C SER A 77 12.32 -3.16 -4.10
N ILE A 78 11.49 -2.14 -3.82
CA ILE A 78 10.03 -2.24 -3.91
C ILE A 78 9.58 -2.45 -5.36
N TRP A 79 10.21 -1.74 -6.30
CA TRP A 79 9.96 -1.94 -7.73
C TRP A 79 10.25 -3.38 -8.17
N ARG A 80 11.37 -3.95 -7.72
CA ARG A 80 11.79 -5.31 -8.09
C ARG A 80 11.01 -6.40 -7.35
N GLN A 81 10.66 -6.20 -6.08
CA GLN A 81 9.95 -7.18 -5.25
C GLN A 81 8.46 -7.25 -5.59
N ASN A 82 7.85 -6.15 -6.05
CA ASN A 82 6.44 -6.12 -6.41
C ASN A 82 6.15 -6.69 -7.81
N LYS A 83 6.61 -7.92 -8.09
CA LYS A 83 6.15 -8.69 -9.27
C LYS A 83 4.77 -9.32 -9.06
N TYR A 84 4.32 -9.40 -7.82
CA TYR A 84 3.09 -10.08 -7.43
C TYR A 84 1.81 -9.37 -7.91
N ARG A 85 1.80 -8.02 -7.91
CA ARG A 85 0.73 -7.20 -8.49
C ARG A 85 1.30 -5.97 -9.19
N THR A 86 1.75 -6.17 -10.43
CA THR A 86 2.45 -5.18 -11.28
C THR A 86 1.76 -3.81 -11.37
N ARG A 87 0.42 -3.77 -11.49
CA ARG A 87 -0.35 -2.51 -11.55
C ARG A 87 -0.23 -1.64 -10.30
N LEU A 88 0.13 -2.22 -9.15
CA LEU A 88 0.32 -1.51 -7.89
C LEU A 88 1.78 -1.09 -7.66
N CYS A 89 2.71 -1.46 -8.54
CA CYS A 89 4.13 -1.17 -8.38
C CYS A 89 4.42 0.34 -8.32
N ARG A 90 3.95 1.10 -9.32
CA ARG A 90 4.14 2.56 -9.32
C ARG A 90 3.45 3.28 -8.16
N PRO A 91 2.18 2.98 -7.82
CA PRO A 91 1.55 3.51 -6.60
C PRO A 91 2.33 3.22 -5.32
N ALA A 92 2.92 2.02 -5.19
CA ALA A 92 3.70 1.66 -4.00
C ALA A 92 4.97 2.51 -3.91
N VAL A 93 5.73 2.63 -5.00
CA VAL A 93 6.94 3.48 -5.06
C VAL A 93 6.62 4.94 -4.76
N CYS A 94 5.54 5.49 -5.35
CA CYS A 94 5.11 6.86 -5.08
C CYS A 94 4.78 7.08 -3.59
N ARG A 95 4.09 6.12 -2.95
CA ARG A 95 3.75 6.23 -1.53
C ARG A 95 4.99 6.20 -0.64
N VAL A 96 5.95 5.33 -0.92
CA VAL A 96 7.22 5.24 -0.17
C VAL A 96 7.99 6.54 -0.30
N SER A 97 8.09 7.08 -1.53
CA SER A 97 8.76 8.35 -1.77
C SER A 97 8.10 9.49 -0.99
N ALA A 98 6.77 9.55 -0.97
CA ALA A 98 6.05 10.57 -0.21
C ALA A 98 6.27 10.44 1.32
N ILE A 99 6.42 9.21 1.81
CA ILE A 99 6.71 8.94 3.22
C ILE A 99 8.14 9.31 3.60
N GLN A 100 9.11 9.10 2.69
CA GLN A 100 10.54 9.31 2.97
C GLN A 100 11.03 10.73 2.68
N CYS A 101 10.29 11.50 1.87
CA CYS A 101 10.61 12.89 1.53
C CYS A 101 9.77 13.92 2.29
N GLY A 102 8.79 13.49 3.08
CA GLY A 102 7.97 14.35 3.94
C GLY A 102 8.62 14.51 5.31
#